data_AF-A0A2R6BTC2-F1
#
_entry.id   AF-A0A2R6BTC2-F1
#
_cell.length_a   1.000
_cell.length_b   1.000
_cell.length_c   1.000
_cell.angle_alpha   90.00
_cell.angle_beta   90.00
_cell.angle_gamma   90.00
#
_symmetry.space_group_name_H-M   'P 1'
#
loop_
_entity.id
_entity.type
_entity.pdbx_description
1 polymer ?
#
loop_
_entity_poly.entity_id
_entity_poly.type
_entity_poly.pdbx_seq_one_letter_code
_entity_poly.pdbx_strand_id
1 'polypeptide(L)' 'MRAKRVAVVVPRLVVSSAFPPIGQVWGDESIKIDAGNYVDVFTETEVKSNGYVPLSSVFSELPLAVLIKGK' A
#
# COMPACT_ATOMS: atom_id res chain seq x y z
N MET A 1 -9.34 9.79 22.68
CA MET A 1 -8.89 9.74 21.27
C MET A 1 -9.08 8.33 20.74
N ARG A 2 -9.76 8.14 19.61
CA ARG A 2 -9.88 6.81 18.97
C ARG A 2 -8.55 6.54 18.26
N ALA A 3 -7.92 5.38 18.50
CA ALA A 3 -6.66 5.04 17.84
C ALA A 3 -6.87 5.06 16.32
N LYS A 4 -6.06 5.84 15.59
CA LYS A 4 -6.04 5.78 14.12
C LYS A 4 -5.50 4.40 13.71
N ARG A 5 -6.14 3.75 12.75
CA ARG A 5 -5.63 2.51 12.16
C ARG A 5 -4.56 2.87 11.13
N VAL A 6 -3.36 2.35 11.32
CA VAL A 6 -2.20 2.58 10.46
C VAL A 6 -1.75 1.24 9.90
N ALA A 7 -1.51 1.18 8.59
CA ALA A 7 -0.85 0.05 7.95
C ALA A 7 0.45 0.54 7.31
N VAL A 8 1.56 -0.14 7.61
CA VAL A 8 2.87 0.11 7.00
C VAL A 8 3.16 -1.05 6.08
N VAL A 9 3.39 -0.76 4.80
CA VAL A 9 3.59 -1.77 3.77
C VAL A 9 4.96 -1.57 3.16
N VAL A 10 5.78 -2.62 3.19
CA VAL A 10 7.13 -2.62 2.60
C VAL A 10 7.36 -3.91 1.82
N PRO A 11 8.00 -3.85 0.65
CA PRO A 11 8.33 -5.03 -0.11
C PRO A 11 9.52 -5.75 0.54
N ARG A 12 9.44 -7.08 0.60
CA ARG A 12 10.60 -7.90 0.94
C ARG A 12 11.45 -8.10 -0.31
N LEU A 13 12.60 -7.45 -0.35
CA LEU A 13 13.54 -7.58 -1.48
C LEU A 13 14.22 -8.94 -1.46
N VAL A 14 14.09 -9.68 -2.56
CA VAL A 14 14.86 -10.88 -2.86
C VAL A 14 15.63 -10.68 -4.17
N VAL A 15 16.68 -11.47 -4.40
CA VAL A 15 17.59 -11.30 -5.56
C VAL A 15 16.85 -11.32 -6.91
N SER A 16 15.70 -11.98 -7.00
CA SER A 16 14.87 -12.08 -8.21
C SER A 16 13.80 -11.00 -8.35
N SER A 17 13.71 -10.03 -7.43
CA SER A 17 12.69 -8.99 -7.49
C SER A 17 13.00 -7.95 -8.58
N ALA A 18 11.97 -7.49 -9.29
CA ALA A 18 12.09 -6.33 -10.17
C ALA A 18 12.54 -5.09 -9.35
N PHE A 19 13.39 -4.25 -9.95
CA PHE A 19 13.95 -3.08 -9.28
C PHE A 19 13.85 -1.82 -10.16
N PRO A 20 13.30 -0.70 -9.64
CA PRO A 20 12.64 -0.58 -8.34
C PRO A 20 11.32 -1.37 -8.28
N PRO A 21 10.92 -1.87 -7.09
CA PRO A 21 9.71 -2.68 -6.95
C PRO A 21 8.48 -1.76 -6.83
N ILE A 22 8.17 -1.01 -7.88
CA ILE A 22 7.07 -0.04 -7.92
C ILE A 22 6.15 -0.28 -9.13
N GLY A 23 4.88 0.08 -8.98
CA GLY A 23 3.87 0.07 -10.03
C GLY A 23 3.57 -1.32 -10.58
N GLN A 24 3.54 -1.46 -11.90
CA GLN A 24 3.00 -2.65 -12.58
C GLN A 24 3.86 -3.92 -12.41
N VAL A 25 5.07 -3.82 -11.86
CA VAL A 25 5.93 -4.99 -11.58
C VAL A 25 5.29 -5.97 -10.60
N TRP A 26 4.32 -5.51 -9.81
CA TRP A 26 3.55 -6.31 -8.86
C TRP A 26 2.39 -7.08 -9.50
N GLY A 27 2.06 -6.83 -10.77
CA GLY A 27 0.98 -7.52 -11.46
C GLY A 27 -0.35 -7.45 -10.71
N ASP A 28 -0.92 -8.63 -10.44
CA ASP A 28 -2.17 -8.87 -9.72
C ASP A 28 -1.98 -9.13 -8.21
N GLU A 29 -0.76 -8.99 -7.68
CA GLU A 29 -0.50 -9.14 -6.25
C GLU A 29 -1.25 -8.08 -5.43
N SER A 30 -1.73 -8.49 -4.26
CA SER A 30 -2.47 -7.63 -3.35
C SER A 30 -2.14 -7.89 -1.89
N ILE A 31 -2.36 -6.89 -1.06
CA ILE A 31 -2.26 -7.00 0.39
C ILE A 31 -3.65 -7.00 1.02
N LYS A 32 -3.78 -7.75 2.12
CA LYS A 32 -4.99 -7.74 2.93
C LYS A 32 -4.91 -6.65 3.99
N ILE A 33 -5.80 -5.67 3.92
CA ILE A 33 -6.00 -4.64 4.94
C ILE A 33 -7.49 -4.41 5.14
N ASP A 34 -7.93 -4.00 6.34
CA ASP A 34 -9.34 -3.78 6.63
C ASP A 34 -10.02 -2.88 5.59
N ALA A 35 -11.28 -3.19 5.26
CA ALA A 35 -12.05 -2.36 4.35
C ALA A 35 -12.20 -0.91 4.85
N GLY A 36 -12.12 0.05 3.94
CA GLY A 36 -12.25 1.48 4.22
C GLY A 36 -11.37 2.34 3.30
N ASN A 37 -11.43 3.65 3.51
CA ASN A 37 -10.61 4.61 2.78
C ASN A 37 -9.33 4.90 3.58
N TYR A 38 -8.20 4.92 2.91
CA TYR A 38 -6.89 5.23 3.46
C TYR A 38 -6.27 6.38 2.68
N VAL A 39 -5.34 7.08 3.32
CA VAL A 39 -4.47 8.06 2.69
C VAL A 39 -3.04 7.61 2.92
N ASP A 40 -2.24 7.55 1.85
CA ASP A 40 -0.80 7.39 1.98
C ASP A 40 -0.17 8.69 2.48
N VAL A 41 0.60 8.62 3.56
CA VAL A 41 1.28 9.77 4.17
C VAL A 41 2.34 10.38 3.26
N PHE A 42 2.96 9.59 2.37
CA PHE A 42 4.07 10.07 1.55
C PHE A 42 3.62 10.71 0.24
N THR A 43 2.57 10.15 -0.38
CA THR A 43 2.10 10.58 -1.70
C THR A 43 0.76 11.33 -1.64
N GLU A 44 0.15 11.43 -0.47
CA GLU A 44 -1.21 11.98 -0.24
C GLU A 44 -2.31 11.27 -1.07
N THR A 45 -2.00 10.13 -1.67
CA THR A 45 -2.92 9.40 -2.54
C THR A 45 -3.98 8.67 -1.72
N GLU A 46 -5.23 8.74 -2.16
CA GLU A 46 -6.32 7.97 -1.58
C GLU A 46 -6.29 6.51 -2.05
N VAL A 47 -6.41 5.60 -1.09
CA VAL A 47 -6.45 4.15 -1.33
C VAL A 47 -7.75 3.59 -0.75
N LYS A 48 -8.61 3.06 -1.63
CA LYS A 48 -9.85 2.39 -1.22
C LYS A 48 -9.60 0.89 -1.08
N SER A 49 -9.88 0.34 0.10
CA SER A 49 -9.81 -1.09 0.38
C SER A 49 -11.20 -1.68 0.57
N ASN A 50 -11.48 -2.80 -0.12
CA ASN A 50 -12.62 -3.68 0.18
C ASN A 50 -12.17 -4.93 0.97
N GLY A 51 -11.04 -4.85 1.67
CA GLY A 51 -10.39 -5.98 2.35
C GLY A 51 -9.05 -6.36 1.69
N TYR A 52 -8.88 -6.01 0.42
CA TYR A 52 -7.66 -6.22 -0.37
C TYR A 52 -7.36 -4.96 -1.18
N VAL A 53 -6.06 -4.65 -1.34
CA VAL A 53 -5.57 -3.54 -2.15
C VAL A 53 -4.45 -4.04 -3.07
N PRO A 54 -4.48 -3.72 -4.38
CA PRO A 54 -3.40 -4.06 -5.31
C PRO A 54 -2.07 -3.43 -4.89
N LEU A 55 -1.00 -4.23 -4.87
CA LEU A 55 0.34 -3.74 -4.56
C LEU A 55 0.85 -2.72 -5.58
N SER A 56 0.43 -2.84 -6.84
CA SER A 56 0.72 -1.86 -7.89
C SER A 56 0.15 -0.47 -7.62
N SER A 57 -0.95 -0.38 -6.86
CA SER A 57 -1.52 0.90 -6.40
C SER A 57 -0.84 1.40 -5.13
N VAL A 58 -0.51 0.49 -4.19
CA VAL A 58 0.17 0.85 -2.93
C VAL A 58 1.58 1.36 -3.20
N PHE A 59 2.31 0.72 -4.11
CA PHE A 59 3.67 1.08 -4.48
C PHE A 59 3.73 1.83 -5.82
N SER A 60 2.77 2.73 -6.07
CA SER A 60 2.70 3.45 -7.35
C SER A 60 3.93 4.32 -7.60
N GLU A 61 4.43 4.99 -6.57
CA GLU A 61 5.54 5.94 -6.65
C GLU A 61 6.75 5.52 -5.80
N LEU A 62 6.51 4.88 -4.65
CA LEU A 62 7.55 4.54 -3.68
C LEU A 62 7.49 3.04 -3.33
N PRO A 63 8.64 2.39 -3.07
CA PRO A 63 8.70 1.01 -2.58
C PRO A 63 8.41 0.92 -1.07
N LEU A 64 7.45 1.73 -0.59
CA LEU A 64 6.99 1.85 0.79
C LEU A 64 5.67 2.64 0.76
N ALA A 65 4.72 2.25 1.62
CA ALA A 65 3.51 3.03 1.87
C ALA A 65 3.18 3.06 3.36
N VAL A 66 2.70 4.21 3.84
CA VAL A 66 2.14 4.35 5.19
C VAL A 66 0.69 4.81 5.06
N LEU A 67 -0.23 3.87 5.20
CA LEU A 67 -1.65 4.07 4.97
C LEU A 67 -2.35 4.40 6.30
N ILE A 68 -2.93 5.60 6.40
CA ILE A 68 -3.75 6.01 7.54
C ILE A 68 -5.21 5.89 7.16
N LYS A 69 -5.97 5.10 7.92
CA LYS A 69 -7.40 4.94 7.70
C LYS A 69 -8.15 6.24 8.03
N GLY A 70 -8.97 6.70 7.10
CA GLY A 70 -9.96 7.76 7.30
C GLY A 70 -11.03 7.35 8.33
N LYS A 71 -11.81 8.33 8.80
CA LYS A 71 -12.91 8.10 9.74
C LYS A 71 -14.05 7.31 9.11
#